data_AF-Q2PQU5-F1
#
_entry.id   AF-Q2PQU5-F1
#
_cell.length_a   1.000
_cell.length_b   1.000
_cell.length_c   1.000
_cell.angle_alpha   90.00
_cell.angle_beta   90.00
_cell.angle_gamma   90.00
#
_symmetry.space_group_name_H-M   'P 1'
#
loop_
_entity.id
_entity.type
_entity.pdbx_description
1 polymer ?
#
loop_
_entity_poly.entity_id
_entity_poly.type
_entity_poly.pdbx_seq_one_letter_code
_entity_poly.pdbx_strand_id
1 'polypeptide(L)'
;LRWFALPAVSNMLLEIGGLEFPACPFNGWYMGTEIGVRDFCDTKRYNVLERVGRQMGLETQKLSSLWKDQALVAINVAVMHSFQKNKVTITDHHTASESFMQHMEMEVRLRGGCPADWVWLVPPMSGSLTPVFHQEMLNYILSPFFYYQPDPWLTHKWKDEKKNMRKHQISFKGLIRAVLFSQTLIKSALAKRVRCTVLYATETGKSKTFAKKLNTMMNYAFSSKVVCMGDYNFSELEKESLLFVVTSTFGNGDCPGNGESFKKQLLSLTNLRHQVRYSVFGLG
;
A
#
# COMPACT_ATOMS: atom_id res chain seq x y z
N LEU A 1 23.66 13.84 20.82
CA LEU A 1 22.40 14.15 20.07
C LEU A 1 21.70 12.84 19.78
N ARG A 2 20.38 12.84 19.53
CA ARG A 2 19.60 11.67 19.11
C ARG A 2 18.53 12.11 18.12
N TRP A 3 18.06 11.18 17.27
CA TRP A 3 16.98 11.43 16.32
C TRP A 3 16.08 10.20 16.22
N PHE A 4 14.84 10.38 15.79
CA PHE A 4 13.93 9.27 15.52
C PHE A 4 14.30 8.59 14.19
N ALA A 5 13.99 7.30 14.05
CA ALA A 5 14.41 6.51 12.90
C ALA A 5 13.45 6.57 11.70
N LEU A 6 12.19 6.96 11.92
CA LEU A 6 11.11 6.85 10.95
C LEU A 6 10.66 8.25 10.44
N PRO A 7 11.07 8.66 9.22
CA PRO A 7 10.53 9.87 8.59
C PRO A 7 9.14 9.59 8.01
N ALA A 8 8.09 10.08 8.68
CA ALA A 8 6.70 9.93 8.25
C ALA A 8 6.06 11.29 7.97
N VAL A 9 5.75 11.55 6.69
CA VAL A 9 4.97 12.72 6.27
C VAL A 9 3.50 12.41 6.51
N SER A 10 2.78 13.32 7.16
CA SER A 10 1.41 13.07 7.63
C SER A 10 0.40 14.18 7.33
N ASN A 11 0.83 15.23 6.64
CA ASN A 11 0.00 16.41 6.36
C ASN A 11 -0.22 16.67 4.86
N MET A 12 0.14 15.74 3.97
CA MET A 12 -0.16 15.85 2.53
C MET A 12 -1.52 15.22 2.18
N LEU A 13 -2.03 15.57 1.00
CA LEU A 13 -3.25 15.05 0.38
C LEU A 13 -2.88 14.21 -0.84
N LEU A 14 -3.43 13.00 -0.95
CA LEU A 14 -3.27 12.15 -2.13
C LEU A 14 -4.46 12.34 -3.07
N GLU A 15 -4.19 12.64 -4.34
CA GLU A 15 -5.19 12.73 -5.41
C GLU A 15 -5.06 11.52 -6.34
N ILE A 16 -6.19 10.84 -6.62
CA ILE A 16 -6.28 9.75 -7.59
C ILE A 16 -7.59 9.84 -8.38
N GLY A 17 -7.51 10.16 -9.68
CA GLY A 17 -8.67 10.15 -10.58
C GLY A 17 -9.78 11.12 -10.17
N GLY A 18 -9.42 12.26 -9.60
CA GLY A 18 -10.31 13.29 -9.07
C GLY A 18 -10.80 13.03 -7.64
N LEU A 19 -10.43 11.91 -7.02
CA LEU A 19 -10.72 11.65 -5.61
C LEU A 19 -9.58 12.18 -4.72
N GLU A 20 -9.95 12.85 -3.63
CA GLU A 20 -9.00 13.43 -2.67
C GLU A 20 -9.00 12.65 -1.35
N PHE A 21 -7.81 12.24 -0.91
CA PHE A 21 -7.56 11.57 0.35
C PHE A 21 -6.74 12.50 1.26
N PRO A 22 -7.38 13.36 2.07
CA PRO A 22 -6.70 14.38 2.87
C PRO A 22 -5.92 13.82 4.09
N ALA A 23 -6.03 12.52 4.35
CA ALA A 23 -5.33 11.83 5.43
C ALA A 23 -4.68 10.54 4.90
N CYS A 24 -3.44 10.66 4.43
CA CYS A 24 -2.68 9.56 3.81
C CYS A 24 -1.21 9.58 4.27
N PRO A 25 -0.91 9.28 5.56
CA PRO A 25 0.46 9.29 6.04
C PRO A 25 1.30 8.23 5.32
N PHE A 26 2.52 8.60 4.92
CA PHE A 26 3.46 7.71 4.26
C PHE A 26 4.88 7.91 4.81
N ASN A 27 5.72 6.88 4.69
CA ASN A 27 7.09 6.91 5.15
C ASN A 27 8.03 6.19 4.19
N GLY A 28 9.31 6.54 4.28
CA GLY A 28 10.42 5.78 3.74
C GLY A 28 11.46 5.55 4.83
N TRP A 29 12.72 5.75 4.47
CA TRP A 29 13.85 5.86 5.39
C TRP A 29 14.60 7.17 5.10
N TYR A 30 15.41 7.60 6.06
CA TYR A 30 16.15 8.86 5.95
C TYR A 30 17.24 8.82 4.89
N MET A 31 17.44 9.95 4.20
CA MET A 31 18.73 10.36 3.65
C MET A 31 19.49 11.13 4.73
N GLY A 32 20.77 10.80 4.96
CA GLY A 32 21.53 11.30 6.12
C GLY A 32 21.59 12.82 6.26
N THR A 33 21.57 13.54 5.14
CA THR A 33 21.62 15.02 5.12
C THR A 33 20.35 15.69 5.63
N GLU A 34 19.20 15.00 5.64
CA GLU A 34 17.99 15.51 6.30
C GLU A 34 18.26 15.80 7.78
N ILE A 35 18.91 14.85 8.47
CA ILE A 35 19.24 14.98 9.89
C ILE A 35 20.50 15.83 10.08
N GLY A 36 21.60 15.42 9.43
CA GLY A 36 22.93 15.97 9.69
C GLY A 36 23.10 17.42 9.23
N VAL A 37 22.43 17.80 8.14
CA VAL A 37 22.47 19.18 7.61
C VAL A 37 21.26 19.97 8.10
N ARG A 38 20.05 19.53 7.77
CA ARG A 38 18.85 20.36 7.98
C ARG A 38 18.41 20.39 9.44
N ASP A 39 18.18 19.23 10.06
CA ASP A 39 17.67 19.18 11.43
C ASP A 39 18.69 19.69 12.46
N PHE A 40 19.97 19.31 12.32
CA PHE A 40 21.01 19.68 13.25
C PHE A 40 21.66 21.04 12.98
N CYS A 41 21.87 21.43 11.73
CA CYS A 41 22.72 22.58 11.40
C CYS A 41 21.96 23.82 10.90
N ASP A 42 20.69 23.72 10.47
CA ASP A 42 19.91 24.92 10.13
C ASP A 42 19.79 25.83 11.36
N THR A 43 19.98 27.14 11.16
CA THR A 43 19.98 28.15 12.24
C THR A 43 18.64 28.28 12.96
N LYS A 44 17.54 27.96 12.26
CA LYS A 44 16.17 27.93 12.82
C LYS A 44 15.77 26.56 13.40
N ARG A 45 16.70 25.60 13.48
CA ARG A 45 16.49 24.25 14.01
C ARG A 45 17.39 24.05 15.25
N TYR A 46 18.07 22.91 15.38
CA TYR A 46 18.90 22.66 16.56
C TYR A 46 20.19 23.50 16.59
N ASN A 47 20.64 24.02 15.44
CA ASN A 47 21.76 24.95 15.29
C ASN A 47 23.03 24.54 16.07
N VAL A 48 23.46 23.27 15.94
CA VAL A 48 24.58 22.72 16.71
C VAL A 48 25.96 22.96 16.09
N LEU A 49 26.01 23.52 14.88
CA LEU A 49 27.20 23.57 14.04
C LEU A 49 28.39 24.27 14.73
N GLU A 50 28.17 25.43 15.33
CA GLU A 50 29.23 26.18 16.03
C GLU A 50 29.76 25.42 17.25
N ARG A 51 28.87 24.78 18.02
CA ARG A 51 29.27 23.99 19.18
C ARG A 51 30.19 22.84 18.77
N VAL A 52 29.86 22.14 17.68
CA VAL A 52 30.70 21.06 17.14
C VAL A 52 32.03 21.61 16.62
N GLY A 53 32.02 22.70 15.87
CA GLY A 53 33.24 23.34 15.38
C GLY A 53 34.21 23.73 16.51
N ARG A 54 33.70 24.27 17.62
CA ARG A 54 34.52 24.58 18.80
C ARG A 54 35.07 23.32 19.48
N GLN A 55 34.28 22.25 19.59
CA GLN A 55 34.73 20.98 20.18
C GLN A 55 35.76 20.25 19.31
N MET A 56 35.76 20.50 18.00
CA MET A 56 36.79 20.03 17.07
C MET A 56 38.06 20.90 17.10
N GLY A 57 38.07 22.01 17.84
CA GLY A 57 39.21 22.94 17.89
C GLY A 57 39.39 23.80 16.64
N LEU A 58 38.32 24.03 15.86
CA LEU A 58 38.37 24.82 14.62
C LEU A 58 38.30 26.33 14.89
N GLU A 59 38.80 27.13 13.94
CA GLU A 59 38.76 28.61 13.99
C GLU A 59 37.35 29.17 13.72
N THR A 60 36.40 29.00 14.65
CA THR A 60 34.98 29.34 14.43
C THR A 60 34.68 30.83 14.20
N GLN A 61 35.66 31.70 14.44
CA GLN A 61 35.54 33.15 14.21
C GLN A 61 35.93 33.57 12.78
N LYS A 62 36.62 32.70 12.03
CA LYS A 62 37.15 33.02 10.69
C LYS A 62 36.46 32.16 9.64
N LEU A 63 35.54 32.75 8.88
CA LEU A 63 34.76 32.02 7.87
C LEU A 63 35.63 31.38 6.78
N SER A 64 36.71 32.03 6.37
CA SER A 64 37.64 31.50 5.35
C SER A 64 38.43 30.26 5.80
N SER A 65 38.38 29.88 7.08
CA SER A 65 38.92 28.59 7.55
C SER A 65 38.08 27.38 7.12
N LEU A 66 36.87 27.61 6.57
CA LEU A 66 35.91 26.57 6.20
C LEU A 66 35.51 25.67 7.38
N TRP A 67 35.56 26.21 8.61
CA TRP A 67 35.21 25.46 9.82
C TRP A 67 33.78 24.92 9.78
N LYS A 68 32.86 25.64 9.12
CA LYS A 68 31.46 25.22 8.96
C LYS A 68 31.37 23.96 8.11
N ASP A 69 32.07 23.93 6.99
CA ASP A 69 32.11 22.80 6.06
C ASP A 69 32.70 21.56 6.75
N GLN A 70 33.83 21.73 7.45
CA GLN A 70 34.47 20.64 8.19
C GLN A 70 33.57 20.08 9.30
N ALA A 71 32.96 20.95 10.11
CA ALA A 71 32.04 20.53 11.17
C ALA A 71 30.78 19.85 10.58
N LEU A 72 30.24 20.38 9.48
CA LEU A 72 29.07 19.82 8.81
C LEU A 72 29.30 18.40 8.29
N VAL A 73 30.46 18.16 7.68
CA VAL A 73 30.88 16.83 7.23
C VAL A 73 30.99 15.87 8.43
N ALA A 74 31.66 16.29 9.51
CA ALA A 74 31.82 15.46 10.70
C ALA A 74 30.47 15.09 11.34
N ILE A 75 29.50 16.02 11.38
CA ILE A 75 28.14 15.76 11.87
C ILE A 75 27.43 14.72 10.99
N ASN A 76 27.52 14.84 9.67
CA ASN A 76 26.89 13.88 8.75
C ASN A 76 27.52 12.48 8.85
N VAL A 77 28.84 12.39 8.98
CA VAL A 77 29.54 11.13 9.25
C VAL A 77 29.05 10.51 10.56
N ALA A 78 28.88 11.31 11.62
CA ALA A 78 28.37 10.82 12.89
C ALA A 78 26.92 10.30 12.80
N VAL A 79 26.06 10.93 12.00
CA VAL A 79 24.69 10.45 11.73
C VAL A 79 24.73 9.10 11.04
N MET A 80 25.46 8.99 9.91
CA MET A 80 25.58 7.75 9.15
C MET A 80 26.13 6.60 10.00
N HIS A 81 27.24 6.84 10.70
CA HIS A 81 27.86 5.87 11.60
C HIS A 81 26.90 5.43 12.70
N SER A 82 26.14 6.35 13.31
CA SER A 82 25.23 6.02 14.40
C SER A 82 24.07 5.14 13.94
N PHE A 83 23.47 5.42 12.78
CA PHE A 83 22.40 4.60 12.21
C PHE A 83 22.91 3.20 11.82
N GLN A 84 24.06 3.14 11.12
CA GLN A 84 24.68 1.88 10.71
C GLN A 84 25.08 1.01 11.92
N LYS A 85 25.71 1.59 12.95
CA LYS A 85 26.09 0.90 14.19
C LYS A 85 24.88 0.28 14.90
N ASN A 86 23.73 0.96 14.84
CA ASN A 86 22.47 0.48 15.44
C ASN A 86 21.60 -0.33 14.46
N LYS A 87 22.11 -0.66 13.26
CA LYS A 87 21.41 -1.44 12.23
C LYS A 87 20.05 -0.83 11.83
N VAL A 88 19.98 0.50 11.79
CA VAL A 88 18.81 1.24 11.31
C VAL A 88 19.06 1.69 9.88
N THR A 89 18.09 1.43 8.99
CA THR A 89 18.19 1.80 7.57
C THR A 89 18.36 3.30 7.40
N ILE A 90 19.35 3.69 6.62
CA ILE A 90 19.66 5.06 6.21
C ILE A 90 20.42 5.01 4.89
N THR A 91 20.31 6.04 4.05
CA THR A 91 21.12 6.18 2.84
C THR A 91 21.93 7.47 2.87
N ASP A 92 23.12 7.47 2.29
CA ASP A 92 23.88 8.69 2.08
C ASP A 92 23.45 9.40 0.78
N HIS A 93 23.81 10.67 0.66
CA HIS A 93 23.36 11.52 -0.43
C HIS A 93 24.08 11.29 -1.77
N HIS A 94 25.25 10.64 -1.78
CA HIS A 94 25.90 10.22 -3.02
C HIS A 94 25.18 9.00 -3.59
N THR A 95 25.00 7.96 -2.79
CA THR A 95 24.26 6.75 -3.18
C THR A 95 22.82 7.07 -3.59
N ALA A 96 22.13 7.96 -2.85
CA ALA A 96 20.78 8.40 -3.21
C ALA A 96 20.73 9.09 -4.57
N SER A 97 21.68 10.00 -4.83
CA SER A 97 21.77 10.71 -6.11
C SER A 97 22.06 9.77 -7.28
N GLU A 98 22.99 8.82 -7.12
CA GLU A 98 23.27 7.80 -8.15
C GLU A 98 22.05 6.91 -8.44
N SER A 99 21.37 6.46 -7.39
CA SER A 99 20.15 5.68 -7.52
C SER A 99 19.03 6.46 -8.22
N PHE A 100 18.92 7.77 -7.97
CA PHE A 100 17.94 8.61 -8.66
C PHE A 100 18.26 8.75 -10.15
N MET A 101 19.53 8.87 -10.54
CA MET A 101 19.91 8.93 -11.96
C MET A 101 19.51 7.66 -12.72
N GLN A 102 19.71 6.49 -12.11
CA GLN A 102 19.26 5.21 -12.69
C GLN A 102 17.73 5.15 -12.83
N HIS A 103 17.00 5.66 -11.82
CA HIS A 103 15.55 5.77 -11.89
C HIS A 103 15.10 6.70 -13.02
N MET A 104 15.71 7.88 -13.13
CA MET A 104 15.38 8.86 -14.16
C MET A 104 15.62 8.31 -15.57
N GLU A 105 16.76 7.65 -15.81
CA GLU A 105 17.04 6.99 -17.09
C GLU A 105 15.98 5.94 -17.43
N MET A 106 15.60 5.13 -16.46
CA MET A 106 14.57 4.11 -16.63
C MET A 106 13.20 4.71 -16.97
N GLU A 107 12.76 5.76 -16.27
CA GLU A 107 11.48 6.42 -16.51
C GLU A 107 11.45 7.13 -17.86
N VAL A 108 12.55 7.77 -18.26
CA VAL A 108 12.67 8.36 -19.60
C VAL A 108 12.56 7.27 -20.67
N ARG A 109 13.23 6.12 -20.48
CA ARG A 109 13.17 5.00 -21.42
C ARG A 109 11.77 4.36 -21.49
N LEU A 110 11.08 4.20 -20.36
CA LEU A 110 9.80 3.50 -20.29
C LEU A 110 8.60 4.36 -20.72
N ARG A 111 8.62 5.65 -20.39
CA ARG A 111 7.46 6.53 -20.59
C ARG A 111 7.79 7.94 -21.12
N GLY A 112 9.05 8.19 -21.52
CA GLY A 112 9.45 9.44 -22.17
C GLY A 112 9.63 10.64 -21.25
N GLY A 113 9.61 10.46 -19.92
CA GLY A 113 9.79 11.57 -18.99
C GLY A 113 9.80 11.18 -17.50
N CYS A 114 10.46 12.03 -16.70
CA CYS A 114 10.48 11.94 -15.25
C CYS A 114 10.29 13.35 -14.65
N PRO A 115 9.13 13.67 -14.04
CA PRO A 115 8.97 14.94 -13.35
C PRO A 115 9.95 15.02 -12.18
N ALA A 116 10.74 16.09 -12.13
CA ALA A 116 11.83 16.22 -11.18
C ALA A 116 12.04 17.68 -10.78
N ASP A 117 12.05 17.95 -9.47
CA ASP A 117 12.33 19.28 -8.90
C ASP A 117 13.80 19.36 -8.48
N TRP A 118 14.62 19.95 -9.34
CA TRP A 118 16.07 20.07 -9.13
C TRP A 118 16.42 20.74 -7.80
N VAL A 119 15.63 21.72 -7.35
CA VAL A 119 15.88 22.47 -6.11
C VAL A 119 15.78 21.58 -4.87
N TRP A 120 14.92 20.56 -4.93
CA TRP A 120 14.74 19.58 -3.85
C TRP A 120 15.62 18.35 -3.99
N LEU A 121 15.96 17.95 -5.23
CA LEU A 121 16.73 16.74 -5.51
C LEU A 121 18.23 16.91 -5.24
N VAL A 122 18.80 18.09 -5.50
CA VAL A 122 20.20 18.36 -5.17
C VAL A 122 20.39 18.37 -3.65
N PRO A 123 21.27 17.53 -3.09
CA PRO A 123 21.46 17.49 -1.64
C PRO A 123 21.97 18.82 -1.06
N PRO A 124 21.61 19.15 0.20
CA PRO A 124 21.92 20.45 0.82
C PRO A 124 23.39 20.61 1.23
N MET A 125 24.24 19.62 0.93
CA MET A 125 25.70 19.71 1.01
C MET A 125 26.30 18.94 -0.16
N SER A 126 27.52 19.28 -0.55
CA SER A 126 28.24 18.58 -1.63
C SER A 126 27.50 18.55 -2.98
N GLY A 127 26.67 19.57 -3.27
CA GLY A 127 25.75 19.57 -4.42
C GLY A 127 26.40 19.16 -5.74
N SER A 128 27.40 19.91 -6.23
CA SER A 128 28.10 19.61 -7.50
C SER A 128 28.98 18.36 -7.47
N LEU A 129 29.17 17.73 -6.31
CA LEU A 129 29.82 16.42 -6.18
C LEU A 129 28.82 15.26 -6.34
N THR A 130 27.56 15.56 -6.68
CA THR A 130 26.52 14.57 -6.97
C THR A 130 26.08 14.68 -8.43
N PRO A 131 25.71 13.56 -9.09
CA PRO A 131 25.37 13.59 -10.50
C PRO A 131 24.10 14.40 -10.80
N VAL A 132 23.14 14.44 -9.86
CA VAL A 132 21.88 15.18 -10.02
C VAL A 132 22.07 16.69 -10.20
N PHE A 133 23.18 17.26 -9.72
CA PHE A 133 23.48 18.68 -9.93
C PHE A 133 23.68 19.01 -11.40
N HIS A 134 24.28 18.10 -12.17
CA HIS A 134 24.64 18.32 -13.58
C HIS A 134 23.54 17.91 -14.55
N GLN A 135 22.42 17.36 -14.04
CA GLN A 135 21.31 16.87 -14.85
C GLN A 135 20.23 17.95 -14.98
N GLU A 136 19.93 18.34 -16.22
CA GLU A 136 18.77 19.19 -16.50
C GLU A 136 17.47 18.41 -16.26
N MET A 137 16.49 19.06 -15.64
CA MET A 137 15.25 18.44 -15.19
C MET A 137 14.05 19.31 -15.54
N LEU A 138 12.92 18.66 -15.86
CA LEU A 138 11.64 19.33 -16.05
C LEU A 138 10.74 19.03 -14.84
N ASN A 139 10.22 20.09 -14.22
CA ASN A 139 9.27 19.98 -13.11
C ASN A 139 7.85 20.18 -13.64
N TYR A 140 7.01 19.16 -13.50
CA TYR A 140 5.60 19.19 -13.90
C TYR A 140 4.80 18.19 -13.05
N ILE A 141 3.49 18.43 -12.94
CA ILE A 141 2.61 17.63 -12.09
C ILE A 141 1.84 16.63 -12.97
N LEU A 142 1.82 15.38 -12.55
CA LEU A 142 0.99 14.31 -13.13
C LEU A 142 -0.16 13.95 -12.17
N SER A 143 -1.02 13.00 -12.55
CA SER A 143 -1.99 12.38 -11.65
C SER A 143 -1.83 10.85 -11.74
N PRO A 144 -1.83 10.10 -10.62
CA PRO A 144 -2.04 10.55 -9.23
C PRO A 144 -0.86 11.36 -8.64
N PHE A 145 -1.11 12.17 -7.60
CA PHE A 145 -0.10 13.05 -7.00
C PHE A 145 -0.33 13.34 -5.51
N PHE A 146 0.74 13.70 -4.80
CA PHE A 146 0.69 14.19 -3.42
C PHE A 146 0.75 15.73 -3.40
N TYR A 147 -0.32 16.37 -2.96
CA TYR A 147 -0.41 17.82 -2.79
C TYR A 147 -0.16 18.24 -1.34
N TYR A 148 0.37 19.45 -1.16
CA TYR A 148 0.25 20.15 0.11
C TYR A 148 -1.21 20.60 0.32
N GLN A 149 -1.60 20.73 1.59
CA GLN A 149 -2.89 21.27 1.99
C GLN A 149 -2.70 22.30 3.11
N PRO A 150 -3.64 23.24 3.30
CA PRO A 150 -3.57 24.20 4.39
C PRO A 150 -3.53 23.49 5.75
N ASP A 151 -2.79 24.07 6.70
CA ASP A 151 -2.77 23.55 8.06
C ASP A 151 -4.20 23.49 8.62
N PRO A 152 -4.62 22.34 9.21
CA PRO A 152 -6.02 22.12 9.55
C PRO A 152 -6.53 23.12 10.59
N TRP A 153 -5.70 23.56 11.54
CA TRP A 153 -6.13 24.54 12.56
C TRP A 153 -6.43 25.93 11.99
N LEU A 154 -5.96 26.28 10.79
CA LEU A 154 -6.28 27.55 10.12
C LEU A 154 -7.66 27.54 9.48
N THR A 155 -8.17 26.36 9.12
CA THR A 155 -9.43 26.19 8.38
C THR A 155 -10.51 25.47 9.20
N HIS A 156 -10.13 24.83 10.31
CA HIS A 156 -11.03 24.05 11.15
C HIS A 156 -12.07 24.92 11.84
N LYS A 157 -13.34 24.59 11.62
CA LYS A 157 -14.47 25.17 12.37
C LYS A 157 -14.67 24.37 13.65
N TRP A 158 -14.06 24.85 14.73
CA TRP A 158 -14.23 24.29 16.06
C TRP A 158 -15.71 24.20 16.41
N LYS A 159 -16.17 23.02 16.82
CA LYS A 159 -17.52 22.84 17.34
C LYS A 159 -17.54 23.29 18.80
N ASP A 160 -18.29 24.34 19.11
CA ASP A 160 -18.59 24.70 20.51
C ASP A 160 -19.24 23.50 21.21
N GLU A 161 -18.53 22.83 22.13
CA GLU A 161 -19.08 21.73 22.93
C GLU A 161 -20.35 22.15 23.69
N LYS A 162 -20.45 23.43 24.05
CA LYS A 162 -21.60 24.01 24.76
C LYS A 162 -22.86 24.14 23.91
N LYS A 163 -22.78 24.15 22.56
CA LYS A 163 -23.96 24.33 21.67
C LYS A 163 -24.51 23.02 21.08
N ASN A 164 -23.78 21.91 21.17
CA ASN A 164 -24.13 20.68 20.44
C ASN A 164 -24.52 19.47 21.31
N MET A 165 -25.10 19.72 22.49
CA MET A 165 -25.89 18.71 23.21
C MET A 165 -27.38 18.78 22.86
N ARG A 166 -27.76 19.18 21.64
CA ARG A 166 -29.01 18.68 21.06
C ARG A 166 -28.70 17.33 20.44
N LYS A 167 -28.71 16.28 21.28
CA LYS A 167 -28.82 14.89 20.83
C LYS A 167 -29.95 14.87 19.79
N HIS A 168 -29.61 14.82 18.50
CA HIS A 168 -30.56 14.33 17.52
C HIS A 168 -30.69 12.85 17.87
N GLN A 169 -31.67 12.54 18.72
CA GLN A 169 -32.13 11.17 18.88
C GLN A 169 -32.52 10.74 17.47
N ILE A 170 -31.69 9.90 16.86
CA ILE A 170 -32.05 9.21 15.64
C ILE A 170 -33.32 8.47 16.01
N SER A 171 -34.44 8.93 15.46
CA SER A 171 -35.73 8.34 15.78
C SER A 171 -35.63 6.86 15.36
N PHE A 172 -36.10 5.97 16.22
CA PHE A 172 -36.11 4.53 15.95
C PHE A 172 -36.74 4.22 14.58
N LYS A 173 -37.72 5.03 14.15
CA LYS A 173 -38.34 4.95 12.82
C LYS A 173 -37.37 5.32 11.68
N GLY A 174 -36.50 6.32 11.87
CA GLY A 174 -35.48 6.70 10.90
C GLY A 174 -34.42 5.59 10.73
N LEU A 175 -34.04 4.96 11.83
CA LEU A 175 -33.08 3.85 11.83
C LEU A 175 -33.67 2.60 11.16
N ILE A 176 -34.94 2.27 11.47
CA ILE A 176 -35.67 1.19 10.77
C ILE A 176 -35.77 1.47 9.27
N ARG A 177 -36.12 2.70 8.86
CA ARG A 177 -36.22 3.06 7.43
C ARG A 177 -34.88 2.92 6.71
N ALA A 178 -33.78 3.34 7.35
CA ALA A 178 -32.44 3.17 6.79
C ALA A 178 -32.08 1.68 6.64
N VAL A 179 -32.35 0.86 7.66
CA VAL A 179 -32.13 -0.60 7.60
C VAL A 179 -32.97 -1.25 6.51
N LEU A 180 -34.26 -0.92 6.40
CA LEU A 180 -35.14 -1.42 5.35
C LEU A 180 -34.65 -1.01 3.95
N PHE A 181 -34.23 0.25 3.79
CA PHE A 181 -33.69 0.75 2.53
C PHE A 181 -32.41 0.03 2.12
N SER A 182 -31.44 -0.09 3.04
CA SER A 182 -30.20 -0.84 2.81
C SER A 182 -30.48 -2.32 2.52
N GLN A 183 -31.39 -2.95 3.25
CA GLN A 183 -31.78 -4.34 3.00
C GLN A 183 -32.40 -4.52 1.62
N THR A 184 -33.22 -3.57 1.16
CA THR A 184 -33.86 -3.60 -0.16
C THR A 184 -32.82 -3.45 -1.28
N LEU A 185 -31.87 -2.52 -1.12
CA LEU A 185 -30.75 -2.34 -2.05
C LEU A 185 -29.85 -3.56 -2.12
N ILE A 186 -29.47 -4.13 -0.97
CA ILE A 186 -28.63 -5.33 -0.89
C ILE A 186 -29.34 -6.52 -1.55
N LYS A 187 -30.64 -6.73 -1.26
CA LYS A 187 -31.43 -7.79 -1.90
C LYS A 187 -31.49 -7.62 -3.42
N SER A 188 -31.74 -6.41 -3.90
CA SER A 188 -31.79 -6.10 -5.34
C SER A 188 -30.44 -6.31 -6.02
N ALA A 189 -29.34 -5.90 -5.38
CA ALA A 189 -27.98 -6.09 -5.89
C ALA A 189 -27.57 -7.57 -5.91
N LEU A 190 -27.89 -8.33 -4.85
CA LEU A 190 -27.59 -9.77 -4.79
C LEU A 190 -28.41 -10.57 -5.82
N ALA A 191 -29.69 -10.20 -6.05
CA ALA A 191 -30.56 -10.90 -7.01
C ALA A 191 -30.07 -10.80 -8.47
N LYS A 192 -29.30 -9.75 -8.81
CA LYS A 192 -28.72 -9.57 -10.16
C LYS A 192 -27.39 -10.30 -10.36
N ARG A 193 -26.78 -10.86 -9.30
CA ARG A 193 -25.49 -11.54 -9.42
C ARG A 193 -25.67 -12.96 -9.99
N VAL A 194 -24.77 -13.33 -10.91
CA VAL A 194 -24.72 -14.69 -11.46
C VAL A 194 -24.37 -15.67 -10.34
N ARG A 195 -25.09 -16.79 -10.28
CA ARG A 195 -24.85 -17.86 -9.31
C ARG A 195 -23.57 -18.63 -9.66
N CYS A 196 -22.77 -18.91 -8.65
CA CYS A 196 -21.50 -19.60 -8.79
C CYS A 196 -21.37 -20.66 -7.69
N THR A 197 -21.08 -21.90 -8.06
CA THR A 197 -20.89 -22.98 -7.08
C THR A 197 -19.45 -23.46 -7.14
N VAL A 198 -18.77 -23.47 -6.00
CA VAL A 198 -17.41 -24.01 -5.85
C VAL A 198 -17.50 -25.35 -5.14
N LEU A 199 -17.31 -26.43 -5.89
CA LEU A 199 -17.22 -27.78 -5.35
C LEU A 199 -15.81 -28.10 -4.92
N TYR A 200 -15.66 -28.84 -3.82
CA TYR A 200 -14.36 -29.35 -3.41
C TYR A 200 -14.39 -30.82 -3.01
N ALA A 201 -13.28 -31.50 -3.29
CA ALA A 201 -12.95 -32.81 -2.75
C ALA A 201 -11.51 -32.80 -2.23
N THR A 202 -11.28 -33.40 -1.07
CA THR A 202 -9.99 -33.39 -0.38
C THR A 202 -9.91 -34.49 0.67
N GLU A 203 -8.72 -35.07 0.82
CA GLU A 203 -8.38 -35.98 1.93
C GLU A 203 -7.94 -35.22 3.17
N THR A 204 -6.93 -34.35 3.01
CA THR A 204 -6.23 -33.68 4.12
C THR A 204 -6.64 -32.22 4.33
N GLY A 205 -7.57 -31.69 3.53
CA GLY A 205 -8.15 -30.35 3.72
C GLY A 205 -7.52 -29.21 2.88
N LYS A 206 -6.46 -29.48 2.10
CA LYS A 206 -5.82 -28.45 1.25
C LYS A 206 -6.79 -27.89 0.21
N SER A 207 -7.48 -28.74 -0.56
CA SER A 207 -8.42 -28.31 -1.60
C SER A 207 -9.63 -27.57 -1.02
N LYS A 208 -10.09 -27.96 0.17
CA LYS A 208 -11.12 -27.22 0.93
C LYS A 208 -10.68 -25.79 1.25
N THR A 209 -9.42 -25.63 1.63
CA THR A 209 -8.85 -24.31 1.93
C THR A 209 -8.77 -23.44 0.68
N PHE A 210 -8.31 -24.00 -0.44
CA PHE A 210 -8.29 -23.28 -1.72
C PHE A 210 -9.69 -22.95 -2.24
N ALA A 211 -10.65 -23.86 -2.09
CA ALA A 211 -12.05 -23.61 -2.45
C ALA A 211 -12.66 -22.45 -1.64
N LYS A 212 -12.37 -22.37 -0.34
CA LYS A 212 -12.78 -21.22 0.50
C LYS A 212 -12.14 -19.92 0.03
N LYS A 213 -10.83 -19.91 -0.25
CA LYS A 213 -10.12 -18.73 -0.78
C LYS A 213 -10.71 -18.27 -2.12
N LEU A 214 -10.94 -19.22 -3.03
CA LEU A 214 -11.58 -18.96 -4.31
C LEU A 214 -12.97 -18.35 -4.13
N ASN A 215 -13.80 -18.92 -3.26
CA ASN A 215 -15.12 -18.38 -2.98
C ASN A 215 -15.10 -16.97 -2.36
N THR A 216 -14.13 -16.66 -1.50
CA THR A 216 -13.96 -15.28 -1.01
C THR A 216 -13.70 -14.30 -2.15
N MET A 217 -12.88 -14.68 -3.13
CA MET A 217 -12.62 -13.85 -4.32
C MET A 217 -13.87 -13.74 -5.22
N MET A 218 -14.58 -14.85 -5.41
CA MET A 218 -15.77 -14.86 -6.27
C MET A 218 -16.95 -14.11 -5.65
N ASN A 219 -17.10 -14.09 -4.33
CA ASN A 219 -18.18 -13.40 -3.62
C ASN A 219 -18.22 -11.88 -3.85
N TYR A 220 -17.15 -11.26 -4.34
CA TYR A 220 -17.16 -9.85 -4.71
C TYR A 220 -18.04 -9.58 -5.95
N ALA A 221 -18.03 -10.50 -6.93
CA ALA A 221 -18.70 -10.34 -8.22
C ALA A 221 -19.90 -11.28 -8.42
N PHE A 222 -19.90 -12.45 -7.77
CA PHE A 222 -20.88 -13.52 -7.95
C PHE A 222 -21.65 -13.78 -6.65
N SER A 223 -22.81 -14.44 -6.77
CA SER A 223 -23.48 -15.06 -5.62
C SER A 223 -22.89 -16.46 -5.48
N SER A 224 -21.75 -16.60 -4.78
CA SER A 224 -21.01 -17.86 -4.71
C SER A 224 -21.24 -18.68 -3.44
N LYS A 225 -21.31 -20.01 -3.59
CA LYS A 225 -21.37 -20.98 -2.47
C LYS A 225 -20.25 -22.01 -2.59
N VAL A 226 -19.75 -22.50 -1.45
CA VAL A 226 -18.80 -23.63 -1.39
C VAL A 226 -19.51 -24.86 -0.89
N VAL A 227 -19.40 -25.98 -1.62
CA VAL A 227 -20.05 -27.25 -1.26
C VAL A 227 -19.03 -28.38 -1.34
N CYS A 228 -19.07 -29.32 -0.39
CA CYS A 228 -18.28 -30.54 -0.49
C CYS A 228 -18.91 -31.44 -1.55
N MET A 229 -18.11 -32.06 -2.42
CA MET A 229 -18.65 -32.95 -3.46
C MET A 229 -19.48 -34.10 -2.88
N GLY A 230 -19.14 -34.60 -1.69
CA GLY A 230 -19.89 -35.67 -1.02
C GLY A 230 -21.28 -35.26 -0.55
N ASP A 231 -21.47 -33.96 -0.29
CA ASP A 231 -22.75 -33.38 0.15
C ASP A 231 -23.51 -32.74 -1.02
N TYR A 232 -22.95 -32.77 -2.23
CA TYR A 232 -23.53 -32.08 -3.38
C TYR A 232 -24.67 -32.91 -3.99
N ASN A 233 -25.87 -32.32 -4.04
CA ASN A 233 -26.99 -32.91 -4.76
C ASN A 233 -26.79 -32.75 -6.27
N PHE A 234 -26.52 -33.86 -6.94
CA PHE A 234 -26.21 -33.87 -8.36
C PHE A 234 -27.35 -33.39 -9.26
N SER A 235 -28.61 -33.48 -8.82
CA SER A 235 -29.75 -32.88 -9.53
C SER A 235 -29.69 -31.35 -9.60
N GLU A 236 -28.85 -30.69 -8.80
CA GLU A 236 -28.60 -29.25 -8.91
C GLU A 236 -27.71 -28.90 -10.10
N LEU A 237 -26.94 -29.85 -10.66
CA LEU A 237 -25.99 -29.59 -11.74
C LEU A 237 -26.64 -28.95 -12.97
N GLU A 238 -27.87 -29.37 -13.33
CA GLU A 238 -28.61 -28.79 -14.46
C GLU A 238 -29.07 -27.35 -14.21
N LYS A 239 -29.09 -26.91 -12.95
CA LYS A 239 -29.51 -25.55 -12.54
C LYS A 239 -28.32 -24.61 -12.36
N GLU A 240 -27.09 -25.12 -12.45
CA GLU A 240 -25.87 -24.35 -12.23
C GLU A 240 -25.50 -23.53 -13.47
N SER A 241 -25.22 -22.24 -13.27
CA SER A 241 -24.76 -21.33 -14.32
C SER A 241 -23.24 -21.25 -14.46
N LEU A 242 -22.53 -21.50 -13.36
CA LEU A 242 -21.07 -21.45 -13.28
C LEU A 242 -20.58 -22.37 -12.15
N LEU A 243 -19.75 -23.34 -12.49
CA LEU A 243 -19.25 -24.36 -11.57
C LEU A 243 -17.72 -24.35 -11.51
N PHE A 244 -17.15 -24.18 -10.33
CA PHE A 244 -15.72 -24.38 -10.09
C PHE A 244 -15.53 -25.68 -9.33
N VAL A 245 -14.56 -26.48 -9.76
CA VAL A 245 -14.20 -27.73 -9.12
C VAL A 245 -12.79 -27.61 -8.58
N VAL A 246 -12.60 -27.76 -7.28
CA VAL A 246 -11.28 -27.72 -6.61
C VAL A 246 -11.04 -29.06 -5.93
N THR A 247 -10.30 -29.95 -6.58
CA THR A 247 -10.07 -31.30 -6.07
C THR A 247 -8.58 -31.58 -5.95
N SER A 248 -8.18 -32.33 -4.93
CA SER A 248 -6.85 -32.95 -4.92
C SER A 248 -6.88 -34.30 -5.62
N THR A 249 -5.72 -34.85 -5.94
CA THR A 249 -5.57 -36.28 -6.22
C THR A 249 -5.05 -37.01 -4.97
N PHE A 250 -5.25 -38.33 -4.90
CA PHE A 250 -4.73 -39.20 -3.86
C PHE A 250 -4.04 -40.42 -4.47
N GLY A 251 -2.93 -40.87 -3.86
CA GLY A 251 -2.16 -42.02 -4.33
C GLY A 251 -1.70 -41.89 -5.79
N ASN A 252 -2.16 -42.79 -6.65
CA ASN A 252 -1.79 -42.87 -8.07
C ASN A 252 -2.64 -41.96 -8.99
N GLY A 253 -3.26 -40.91 -8.45
CA GLY A 253 -4.10 -39.99 -9.23
C GLY A 253 -5.60 -40.16 -9.03
N ASP A 254 -6.03 -40.92 -8.02
CA ASP A 254 -7.44 -41.13 -7.72
C ASP A 254 -8.10 -39.89 -7.10
N CYS A 255 -9.43 -39.82 -7.19
CA CYS A 255 -10.17 -38.77 -6.52
C CYS A 255 -10.20 -39.01 -5.00
N PRO A 256 -10.29 -37.96 -4.17
CA PRO A 256 -10.49 -38.10 -2.73
C PRO A 256 -11.83 -38.81 -2.43
N GLY A 257 -11.94 -39.45 -1.27
CA GLY A 257 -13.11 -40.22 -0.86
C GLY A 257 -14.40 -39.40 -0.84
N ASN A 258 -14.32 -38.14 -0.41
CA ASN A 258 -15.46 -37.21 -0.47
C ASN A 258 -15.80 -36.69 -1.88
N GLY A 259 -15.10 -37.14 -2.93
CA GLY A 259 -15.40 -36.88 -4.33
C GLY A 259 -15.90 -38.12 -5.10
N GLU A 260 -15.91 -39.30 -4.50
CA GLU A 260 -16.14 -40.56 -5.21
C GLU A 260 -17.58 -40.69 -5.75
N SER A 261 -18.58 -40.32 -4.94
CA SER A 261 -19.99 -40.34 -5.36
C SER A 261 -20.23 -39.39 -6.54
N PHE A 262 -19.69 -38.17 -6.46
CA PHE A 262 -19.77 -37.19 -7.53
C PHE A 262 -19.09 -37.67 -8.81
N LYS A 263 -17.91 -38.30 -8.72
CA LYS A 263 -17.20 -38.92 -9.86
C LYS A 263 -18.05 -39.99 -10.54
N LYS A 264 -18.64 -40.92 -9.79
CA LYS A 264 -19.49 -42.00 -10.33
C LYS A 264 -20.68 -41.44 -11.10
N GLN A 265 -21.38 -40.48 -10.50
CA GLN A 265 -22.54 -39.83 -11.13
C GLN A 265 -22.14 -39.03 -12.36
N LEU A 266 -21.03 -38.28 -12.31
CA LEU A 266 -20.50 -37.52 -13.44
C LEU A 266 -20.11 -38.42 -14.62
N LEU A 267 -19.44 -39.54 -14.38
CA LEU A 267 -19.05 -40.49 -15.44
C LEU A 267 -20.24 -41.27 -16.01
N SER A 268 -21.34 -41.40 -15.24
CA SER A 268 -22.59 -42.02 -15.71
C SER A 268 -23.48 -41.08 -16.55
N LEU A 269 -23.16 -39.78 -16.57
CA LEU A 269 -23.92 -38.82 -17.38
C LEU A 269 -23.59 -38.96 -18.86
N THR A 270 -24.63 -39.07 -19.68
CA THR A 270 -24.53 -39.13 -21.15
C THR A 270 -24.83 -37.79 -21.82
N ASN A 271 -25.69 -36.95 -21.23
CA ASN A 271 -26.02 -35.63 -21.76
C ASN A 271 -26.55 -34.68 -20.66
N LEU A 272 -26.27 -33.38 -20.81
CA LEU A 272 -26.85 -32.31 -19.98
C LEU A 272 -27.81 -31.47 -20.83
N ARG A 273 -28.99 -31.15 -20.30
CA ARG A 273 -30.00 -30.35 -21.00
C ARG A 273 -29.64 -28.87 -21.12
N HIS A 274 -28.79 -28.36 -20.22
CA HIS A 274 -28.38 -26.96 -20.16
C HIS A 274 -26.85 -26.85 -20.19
N GLN A 275 -26.35 -25.76 -20.80
CA GLN A 275 -24.92 -25.49 -20.87
C GLN A 275 -24.42 -24.95 -19.53
N VAL A 276 -23.65 -25.78 -18.82
CA VAL A 276 -22.96 -25.39 -17.59
C VAL A 276 -21.56 -24.90 -17.94
N ARG A 277 -21.20 -23.67 -17.57
CA ARG A 277 -19.82 -23.19 -17.65
C ARG A 277 -19.05 -23.72 -16.46
N TYR A 278 -17.88 -24.32 -16.68
CA TYR A 278 -17.10 -24.90 -15.59
C TYR A 278 -15.60 -24.62 -15.70
N SER A 279 -14.92 -24.74 -14.56
CA SER A 279 -13.46 -24.69 -14.47
C SER A 279 -13.00 -25.67 -13.39
N VAL A 280 -11.86 -26.33 -13.64
CA VAL A 280 -11.33 -27.38 -12.77
C VAL A 280 -9.90 -27.02 -12.32
N PHE A 281 -9.69 -27.03 -11.02
CA PHE A 281 -8.39 -26.90 -10.38
C PHE A 281 -8.03 -28.24 -9.72
N GLY A 282 -7.15 -28.99 -10.38
CA GLY A 282 -6.52 -30.17 -9.83
C GLY A 282 -5.31 -29.79 -8.98
N LEU A 283 -5.28 -30.23 -7.73
CA LEU A 283 -4.17 -30.02 -6.81
C LEU A 283 -3.42 -31.34 -6.62
N GLY A 284 -2.12 -31.36 -6.89
CA GLY A 284 -1.22 -32.47 -6.58
C GLY A 284 -0.79 -32.49 -5.12
#